data_AF-A0A6P2TG16-F1
#
_entry.id   AF-A0A6P2TG16-F1
#
_cell.length_a   1.000
_cell.length_b   1.000
_cell.length_c   1.000
_cell.angle_alpha   90.00
_cell.angle_beta   90.00
_cell.angle_gamma   90.00
#
_symmetry.space_group_name_H-M   'P 1'
#
loop_
_entity.id
_entity.type
_entity.pdbx_description
1 polymer ?
#
loop_
_entity_poly.entity_id
_entity_poly.type
_entity_poly.pdbx_seq_one_letter_code
_entity_poly.pdbx_strand_id
1 'polypeptide(L)'
;MRIDTMCGAAIALLGGLLLAGCSATPQTDANGAPVFPDPGTAWVADGTVADPGRLRQVVPGITENQVYLLIHEPHFSEGTYGVRAWNYVFRFRTGRGNEFATCQYQVRFDKHQRVEATYWKDPACAQYVTPRVSASQTMPVPVDEPPAQ
;
A
#
# COMPACT_ATOMS: atom_id res chain seq x y z
N MET A 1 40.59 -16.60 59.04
CA MET A 1 39.32 -17.34 59.21
C MET A 1 38.24 -16.28 59.38
N ARG A 2 37.67 -15.75 58.29
CA ARG A 2 36.37 -16.13 57.68
C ARG A 2 35.24 -16.30 58.70
N ILE A 3 34.37 -15.30 58.81
CA ILE A 3 32.96 -15.33 58.39
C ILE A 3 32.33 -13.99 58.81
N ASP A 4 32.03 -13.14 57.83
CA ASP A 4 31.20 -11.95 58.03
C ASP A 4 29.75 -12.30 57.67
N THR A 5 28.87 -11.89 58.57
CA THR A 5 27.48 -12.28 58.74
C THR A 5 26.57 -11.73 57.62
N MET A 6 25.76 -12.62 57.03
CA MET A 6 24.65 -12.27 56.14
C MET A 6 23.38 -11.91 56.94
N CYS A 7 22.75 -10.79 56.60
CA CYS A 7 21.32 -10.45 56.75
C CYS A 7 21.09 -9.27 55.80
N GLY A 8 20.07 -9.16 54.95
CA GLY A 8 18.88 -9.93 54.68
C GLY A 8 18.07 -9.06 53.69
N ALA A 9 17.62 -9.68 52.60
CA ALA A 9 16.56 -9.28 51.66
C ALA A 9 16.13 -7.80 51.51
N ALA A 10 16.26 -7.27 50.29
CA ALA A 10 15.16 -6.58 49.59
C ALA A 10 15.47 -6.45 48.09
N ILE A 11 15.29 -7.54 47.33
CA ILE A 11 15.22 -7.45 45.86
C ILE A 11 13.79 -6.98 45.54
N ALA A 12 13.60 -5.67 45.37
CA ALA A 12 12.37 -5.11 44.84
C ALA A 12 12.33 -5.33 43.32
N LEU A 13 11.72 -6.45 42.90
CA LEU A 13 11.28 -6.68 41.53
C LEU A 13 10.12 -5.74 41.20
N LEU A 14 10.40 -4.59 40.61
CA LEU A 14 9.40 -3.77 39.92
C LEU A 14 9.64 -3.85 38.41
N GLY A 15 9.24 -4.99 37.85
CA GLY A 15 9.11 -5.20 36.42
C GLY A 15 7.93 -4.40 35.88
N GLY A 16 8.18 -3.15 35.51
CA GLY A 16 7.27 -2.31 34.72
C GLY A 16 7.83 -2.13 33.31
N LEU A 17 7.91 -3.19 32.51
CA LEU A 17 8.14 -3.03 31.07
C LEU A 17 6.82 -2.52 30.45
N LEU A 18 6.69 -1.19 30.36
CA LEU A 18 5.72 -0.58 29.48
C LEU A 18 6.12 -0.96 28.06
N LEU A 19 5.41 -1.92 27.46
CA LEU A 19 5.43 -2.14 26.02
C LEU A 19 4.84 -0.89 25.36
N ALA A 20 5.68 0.11 25.12
CA ALA A 20 5.37 1.16 24.16
C ALA A 20 5.22 0.46 22.81
N GLY A 21 3.98 0.23 22.38
CA GLY A 21 3.69 -0.30 21.06
C GLY A 21 4.25 0.66 20.03
N CYS A 22 5.34 0.29 19.36
CA CYS A 22 5.86 1.04 18.21
C CYS A 22 4.85 0.93 17.07
N SER A 23 3.85 1.81 17.04
CA SER A 23 3.09 2.05 15.82
C SER A 23 4.04 2.70 14.82
N ALA A 24 4.40 2.00 13.76
CA ALA A 24 5.26 2.53 12.70
C ALA A 24 4.49 3.64 11.97
N THR A 25 4.74 4.89 12.35
CA THR A 25 4.22 6.04 11.62
C THR A 25 4.82 6.06 10.22
N PRO A 26 4.04 6.31 9.19
CA PRO A 26 4.55 6.18 7.84
C PRO A 26 5.42 7.41 7.51
N GLN A 27 6.62 7.18 6.96
CA GLN A 27 7.65 8.23 6.82
C GLN A 27 7.24 9.34 5.85
N THR A 28 7.43 10.59 6.23
CA THR A 28 7.24 11.76 5.36
C THR A 28 8.51 12.58 5.27
N ASP A 29 8.68 13.31 4.18
CA ASP A 29 9.78 14.28 4.03
C ASP A 29 9.50 15.58 4.81
N ALA A 30 10.42 16.56 4.69
CA ALA A 30 10.31 17.85 5.36
C ALA A 30 9.05 18.67 4.97
N ASN A 31 8.43 18.35 3.83
CA ASN A 31 7.22 19.01 3.32
C ASN A 31 5.96 18.19 3.61
N GLY A 32 6.08 17.05 4.29
CA GLY A 32 4.97 16.14 4.55
C GLY A 32 4.63 15.20 3.38
N ALA A 33 5.43 15.17 2.32
CA ALA A 33 5.23 14.26 1.21
C ALA A 33 5.62 12.82 1.59
N PRO A 34 4.99 11.79 1.02
CA PRO A 34 5.34 10.40 1.30
C PRO A 34 6.77 10.08 0.87
N VAL A 35 7.55 9.48 1.77
CA VAL A 35 8.84 8.87 1.41
C VAL A 35 8.56 7.48 0.82
N PHE A 36 9.26 7.16 -0.26
CA PHE A 36 9.20 5.85 -0.92
C PHE A 36 10.52 5.11 -0.72
N PRO A 37 10.48 3.79 -0.43
CA PRO A 37 11.69 2.98 -0.36
C PRO A 37 12.40 2.87 -1.71
N ASP A 38 13.68 2.48 -1.68
CA ASP A 38 14.43 2.12 -2.88
C ASP A 38 13.77 0.88 -3.53
N PRO A 39 13.32 0.95 -4.80
CA PRO A 39 12.66 -0.17 -5.47
C PRO A 39 13.52 -1.45 -5.52
N GLY A 40 14.86 -1.35 -5.46
CA GLY A 40 15.75 -2.51 -5.39
C GLY A 40 15.67 -3.31 -4.09
N THR A 41 14.99 -2.78 -3.07
CA THR A 41 14.76 -3.45 -1.77
C THR A 41 13.43 -4.19 -1.70
N ALA A 42 12.61 -4.13 -2.76
CA ALA A 42 11.36 -4.87 -2.83
C ALA A 42 11.63 -6.38 -2.80
N TRP A 43 10.85 -7.14 -2.02
CA TRP A 43 10.95 -8.60 -2.00
C TRP A 43 10.32 -9.23 -3.25
N VAL A 44 9.40 -8.50 -3.91
CA VAL A 44 9.01 -8.79 -5.29
C VAL A 44 10.00 -8.08 -6.23
N ALA A 45 11.07 -8.78 -6.60
CA ALA A 45 12.02 -8.28 -7.59
C ALA A 45 11.31 -7.84 -8.87
N ASP A 46 11.71 -6.70 -9.42
CA ASP A 46 11.13 -6.03 -10.60
C ASP A 46 9.66 -5.56 -10.47
N GLY A 47 8.95 -5.87 -9.38
CA GLY A 47 7.54 -5.54 -9.20
C GLY A 47 6.56 -6.44 -9.95
N THR A 48 5.26 -6.22 -9.75
CA THR A 48 4.19 -7.04 -10.34
C THR A 48 3.50 -6.33 -11.52
N VAL A 49 3.00 -7.10 -12.48
CA VAL A 49 2.10 -6.56 -13.51
C VAL A 49 0.77 -6.22 -12.84
N ALA A 50 0.38 -4.95 -12.86
CA ALA A 50 -0.80 -4.48 -12.17
C ALA A 50 -2.08 -4.60 -13.02
N ASP A 51 -3.21 -4.82 -12.36
CA ASP A 51 -4.55 -4.67 -12.93
C ASP A 51 -5.06 -3.24 -12.66
N PRO A 52 -5.17 -2.37 -13.68
CA PRO A 52 -5.66 -1.00 -13.53
C PRO A 52 -7.10 -0.91 -13.00
N GLY A 53 -7.93 -1.92 -13.24
CA GLY A 53 -9.31 -1.99 -12.75
C GLY A 53 -9.37 -2.22 -11.24
N ARG A 54 -8.50 -3.06 -10.70
CA ARG A 54 -8.42 -3.30 -9.25
C ARG A 54 -7.78 -2.13 -8.53
N LEU A 55 -6.70 -1.56 -9.09
CA LEU A 55 -6.00 -0.45 -8.45
C LEU A 55 -6.87 0.81 -8.35
N ARG A 56 -7.76 1.07 -9.32
CA ARG A 56 -8.77 2.14 -9.25
C ARG A 56 -9.76 2.02 -8.09
N GLN A 57 -9.97 0.81 -7.57
CA GLN A 57 -10.89 0.59 -6.46
C GLN A 57 -10.23 0.86 -5.11
N VAL A 58 -8.91 1.09 -5.07
CA VAL A 58 -8.19 1.51 -3.87
C VAL A 58 -8.44 3.00 -3.65
N VAL A 59 -9.50 3.30 -2.91
CA VAL A 59 -9.99 4.67 -2.66
C VAL A 59 -10.04 4.97 -1.17
N PRO A 60 -9.99 6.26 -0.75
CA PRO A 60 -10.14 6.62 0.65
C PRO A 60 -11.38 6.01 1.31
N GLY A 61 -11.21 5.56 2.56
CA GLY A 61 -12.28 4.98 3.40
C GLY A 61 -12.40 3.47 3.37
N ILE A 62 -11.88 2.76 2.35
CA ILE A 62 -11.89 1.29 2.35
C ILE A 62 -10.92 0.72 3.37
N THR A 63 -11.19 -0.47 3.90
CA THR A 63 -10.33 -1.11 4.92
C THR A 63 -9.07 -1.69 4.30
N GLU A 64 -7.99 -1.82 5.09
CA GLU A 64 -6.76 -2.55 4.75
C GLU A 64 -7.04 -3.94 4.14
N ASN A 65 -7.98 -4.71 4.71
CA ASN A 65 -8.36 -6.01 4.16
C ASN A 65 -8.96 -5.92 2.74
N GLN A 66 -9.68 -4.84 2.42
CA GLN A 66 -10.21 -4.63 1.06
C GLN A 66 -9.08 -4.27 0.10
N VAL A 67 -8.10 -3.47 0.55
CA VAL A 67 -6.87 -3.21 -0.22
C VAL A 67 -6.14 -4.52 -0.50
N TYR A 68 -5.97 -5.37 0.52
CA TYR A 68 -5.35 -6.69 0.36
C TYR A 68 -6.08 -7.55 -0.68
N LEU A 69 -7.41 -7.58 -0.66
CA LEU A 69 -8.20 -8.30 -1.66
C LEU A 69 -8.06 -7.71 -3.07
N LEU A 70 -7.80 -6.40 -3.20
CA LEU A 70 -7.67 -5.73 -4.50
C LEU A 70 -6.27 -5.88 -5.09
N ILE A 71 -5.23 -5.64 -4.31
CA ILE A 71 -3.85 -5.45 -4.80
C ILE A 71 -2.80 -6.25 -4.01
N HIS A 72 -3.24 -7.18 -3.17
CA HIS A 72 -2.40 -8.13 -2.45
C HIS A 72 -1.43 -7.47 -1.45
N GLU A 73 -0.45 -8.26 -0.98
CA GLU A 73 0.56 -7.85 0.01
C GLU A 73 1.42 -6.68 -0.48
N PRO A 74 1.88 -5.77 0.41
CA PRO A 74 2.88 -4.76 0.06
C PRO A 74 4.19 -5.39 -0.40
N HIS A 75 4.86 -4.83 -1.41
CA HIS A 75 6.08 -5.39 -1.98
C HIS A 75 7.36 -5.12 -1.15
N PHE A 76 7.23 -4.53 0.03
CA PHE A 76 8.33 -4.17 0.93
C PHE A 76 8.07 -4.70 2.35
N SER A 77 9.14 -4.79 3.14
CA SER A 77 9.07 -5.22 4.55
C SER A 77 8.61 -4.08 5.45
N GLU A 78 7.30 -3.81 5.46
CA GLU A 78 6.69 -2.70 6.24
C GLU A 78 6.34 -3.07 7.69
N GLY A 79 6.50 -4.34 8.07
CA GLY A 79 6.11 -4.88 9.39
C GLY A 79 4.73 -5.55 9.39
N THR A 80 4.30 -6.07 10.55
CA THR A 80 3.07 -6.89 10.67
C THR A 80 1.98 -6.28 11.58
N TYR A 81 2.30 -5.27 12.39
CA TYR A 81 1.35 -4.67 13.34
C TYR A 81 1.37 -3.15 13.25
N GLY A 82 0.16 -2.55 13.14
CA GLY A 82 0.00 -1.10 13.15
C GLY A 82 0.69 -0.38 11.99
N VAL A 83 0.88 -1.06 10.86
CA VAL A 83 1.49 -0.50 9.65
C VAL A 83 0.56 0.56 9.08
N ARG A 84 1.10 1.74 8.84
CA ARG A 84 0.31 2.89 8.36
C ARG A 84 0.63 3.29 6.91
N ALA A 85 1.55 2.60 6.27
CA ALA A 85 1.76 2.69 4.83
C ALA A 85 2.14 1.35 4.23
N TRP A 86 1.59 1.06 3.06
CA TRP A 86 1.99 -0.05 2.22
C TRP A 86 2.60 0.47 0.93
N ASN A 87 3.81 0.01 0.61
CA ASN A 87 4.52 0.37 -0.61
C ASN A 87 4.46 -0.76 -1.64
N TYR A 88 4.40 -0.37 -2.91
CA TYR A 88 4.29 -1.27 -4.05
C TYR A 88 5.19 -0.81 -5.18
N VAL A 89 5.60 -1.77 -6.01
CA VAL A 89 6.25 -1.56 -7.31
C VAL A 89 5.39 -2.24 -8.36
N PHE A 90 4.69 -1.45 -9.16
CA PHE A 90 3.80 -1.94 -10.21
C PHE A 90 4.41 -1.72 -11.59
N ARG A 91 4.11 -2.65 -12.50
CA ARG A 91 4.47 -2.59 -13.91
C ARG A 91 3.20 -2.46 -14.73
N PHE A 92 3.16 -1.47 -15.61
CA PHE A 92 2.06 -1.24 -16.54
C PHE A 92 2.53 -1.41 -17.96
N ARG A 93 1.72 -2.08 -18.80
CA ARG A 93 1.98 -2.13 -20.24
C ARG A 93 1.83 -0.73 -20.82
N THR A 94 2.84 -0.25 -21.54
CA THR A 94 2.80 1.09 -22.17
C THR A 94 1.95 1.10 -23.44
N GLY A 95 1.65 -0.08 -24.00
CA GLY A 95 1.04 -0.22 -25.32
C GLY A 95 2.03 -0.16 -26.48
N ARG A 96 3.33 0.07 -26.20
CA ARG A 96 4.41 0.03 -27.17
C ARG A 96 5.11 -1.33 -27.11
N GLY A 97 4.63 -2.28 -27.92
CA GLY A 97 5.17 -3.64 -27.94
C GLY A 97 5.15 -4.31 -26.57
N ASN A 98 6.29 -4.89 -26.16
CA ASN A 98 6.45 -5.57 -24.87
C ASN A 98 7.05 -4.68 -23.77
N GLU A 99 6.94 -3.36 -23.92
CA GLU A 99 7.49 -2.40 -22.96
C GLU A 99 6.56 -2.21 -21.75
N PHE A 100 7.18 -2.10 -20.57
CA PHE A 100 6.52 -1.79 -19.32
C PHE A 100 7.06 -0.51 -18.72
N ALA A 101 6.18 0.30 -18.14
CA ALA A 101 6.54 1.36 -17.22
C ALA A 101 6.51 0.81 -15.79
N THR A 102 7.51 1.16 -14.99
CA THR A 102 7.61 0.79 -13.58
C THR A 102 7.22 1.99 -12.70
N CYS A 103 6.28 1.78 -11.79
CA CYS A 103 5.65 2.81 -10.99
C CYS A 103 5.65 2.40 -9.52
N GLN A 104 6.19 3.25 -8.65
CA GLN A 104 6.05 3.07 -7.20
C GLN A 104 4.74 3.70 -6.72
N TYR A 105 4.00 2.94 -5.93
CA TYR A 105 2.70 3.32 -5.38
C TYR A 105 2.69 3.12 -3.87
N GLN A 106 2.00 4.00 -3.15
CA GLN A 106 1.88 3.90 -1.71
C GLN A 106 0.44 4.12 -1.28
N VAL A 107 -0.05 3.27 -0.38
CA VAL A 107 -1.33 3.41 0.32
C VAL A 107 -1.05 3.84 1.75
N ARG A 108 -1.62 4.96 2.20
CA ARG A 108 -1.59 5.40 3.60
C ARG A 108 -2.86 4.96 4.30
N PHE A 109 -2.72 4.48 5.53
CA PHE A 109 -3.85 4.09 6.38
C PHE A 109 -4.01 5.04 7.56
N ASP A 110 -5.26 5.34 7.90
CA ASP A 110 -5.64 6.06 9.10
C ASP A 110 -5.42 5.20 10.38
N LYS A 111 -5.75 5.74 11.56
CA LYS A 111 -5.63 5.00 12.83
C LYS A 111 -6.63 3.83 12.96
N HIS A 112 -7.59 3.72 12.05
CA HIS A 112 -8.62 2.69 11.99
C HIS A 112 -8.38 1.70 10.84
N GLN A 113 -7.16 1.68 10.27
CA GLN A 113 -6.79 0.82 9.14
C GLN A 113 -7.69 1.02 7.92
N ARG A 114 -8.10 2.26 7.68
CA ARG A 114 -8.79 2.66 6.45
C ARG A 114 -7.88 3.49 5.59
N VAL A 115 -8.01 3.37 4.27
CA VAL A 115 -7.23 4.18 3.33
C VAL A 115 -7.50 5.65 3.62
N GLU A 116 -6.46 6.38 3.96
CA GLU A 116 -6.48 7.82 4.16
C GLU A 116 -6.18 8.52 2.83
N ALA A 117 -5.12 8.08 2.16
CA ALA A 117 -4.66 8.63 0.90
C ALA A 117 -3.80 7.63 0.13
N THR A 118 -3.62 7.87 -1.17
CA THR A 118 -2.76 7.05 -2.03
C THR A 118 -1.87 7.94 -2.88
N TYR A 119 -0.67 7.47 -3.17
CA TYR A 119 0.35 8.28 -3.82
C TYR A 119 1.08 7.51 -4.90
N TRP A 120 1.36 8.20 -5.99
CA TRP A 120 2.34 7.78 -6.98
C TRP A 120 3.64 8.51 -6.71
N LYS A 121 4.77 7.80 -6.74
CA LYS A 121 6.09 8.44 -6.64
C LYS A 121 6.35 9.36 -7.84
N ASP A 122 6.00 8.87 -9.04
CA ASP A 122 5.93 9.68 -10.25
C ASP A 122 4.44 9.94 -10.59
N PRO A 123 3.95 11.19 -10.53
CA PRO A 123 2.58 11.52 -10.88
C PRO A 123 2.14 11.06 -12.28
N ALA A 124 3.07 10.92 -13.23
CA ALA A 124 2.78 10.44 -14.57
C ALA A 124 2.22 9.00 -14.58
N CYS A 125 2.50 8.20 -13.53
CA CYS A 125 1.97 6.84 -13.40
C CYS A 125 0.45 6.76 -13.25
N ALA A 126 -0.21 7.85 -12.81
CA ALA A 126 -1.66 7.90 -12.72
C ALA A 126 -2.36 7.65 -14.06
N GLN A 127 -1.69 7.94 -15.18
CA GLN A 127 -2.25 7.71 -16.52
C GLN A 127 -2.58 6.24 -16.80
N TYR A 128 -1.89 5.30 -16.15
CA TYR A 128 -2.08 3.86 -16.40
C TYR A 128 -3.34 3.30 -15.75
N VAL A 129 -3.92 4.02 -14.77
CA VAL A 129 -5.17 3.64 -14.09
C VAL A 129 -6.37 4.44 -14.56
N THR A 130 -6.17 5.58 -15.21
CA THR A 130 -7.27 6.37 -15.77
C THR A 130 -7.95 5.60 -16.91
N PRO A 131 -9.28 5.37 -16.85
CA PRO A 131 -9.97 4.73 -17.96
C PRO A 131 -9.82 5.58 -19.22
N ARG A 132 -9.27 4.98 -20.28
CA ARG A 132 -9.35 5.59 -21.60
C ARG A 132 -10.78 5.46 -22.09
N VAL A 133 -11.45 6.58 -22.25
CA VAL A 133 -12.71 6.62 -22.99
C VAL A 133 -12.35 6.33 -24.45
N SER A 134 -12.53 5.09 -24.88
CA SER A 134 -12.38 4.74 -26.29
C SER A 134 -13.50 5.42 -27.07
N ALA A 135 -13.13 6.33 -27.97
CA ALA A 135 -14.07 7.01 -28.87
C ALA A 135 -14.86 6.04 -29.79
N SER A 136 -14.53 4.75 -29.82
CA SER A 136 -15.24 3.72 -30.59
C SER A 136 -16.52 3.18 -29.96
N GLN A 137 -16.92 3.60 -28.75
CA GLN A 137 -18.15 3.12 -28.12
C GLN A 137 -19.41 3.93 -28.47
N THR A 138 -19.29 4.97 -29.30
CA THR A 138 -20.47 5.68 -29.86
C THR A 138 -20.84 5.10 -31.22
N MET A 139 -21.15 3.81 -31.30
CA MET A 139 -22.04 3.34 -32.36
C MET A 139 -23.44 3.25 -31.75
N PRO A 140 -24.46 3.94 -32.30
CA PRO A 140 -25.83 3.77 -31.86
C PRO A 140 -26.17 2.29 -32.00
N VAL A 141 -26.58 1.65 -30.90
CA VAL A 141 -27.19 0.31 -30.97
C VAL A 141 -28.40 0.45 -31.90
N PRO A 142 -28.47 -0.27 -33.03
CA PRO A 142 -29.68 -0.31 -33.82
C PRO A 142 -30.77 -0.86 -32.91
N VAL A 143 -31.79 -0.05 -32.63
CA VAL A 143 -32.99 -0.52 -31.93
C VAL A 143 -33.67 -1.46 -32.92
N ASP A 144 -33.64 -2.76 -32.66
CA ASP A 144 -34.38 -3.73 -33.46
C ASP A 144 -35.87 -3.34 -33.44
N GLU A 145 -36.41 -3.02 -34.61
CA GLU A 145 -37.81 -2.72 -34.83
C GLU A 145 -38.64 -4.01 -34.60
N PRO A 146 -39.70 -4.00 -33.78
CA PRO A 146 -40.54 -5.18 -33.59
C PRO A 146 -41.18 -5.62 -34.91
N PRO A 147 -41.32 -6.94 -35.17
CA PRO A 147 -41.92 -7.40 -36.42
C PRO A 147 -43.37 -6.90 -36.51
N ALA A 148 -43.68 -6.27 -37.65
CA ALA A 148 -45.04 -5.85 -37.99
C ALA A 148 -45.97 -7.07 -38.00
N GLN A 149 -47.11 -6.94 -37.30
CA GLN A 149 -48.24 -7.88 -37.35
C GLN A 149 -49.13 -7.60 -38.56
#